data_AF-A0A8S3TGF9-F1
#
_entry.id   AF-A0A8S3TGF9-F1
#
_cell.length_a   1.000
_cell.length_b   1.000
_cell.length_c   1.000
_cell.angle_alpha   90.00
_cell.angle_beta   90.00
_cell.angle_gamma   90.00
#
_symmetry.space_group_name_H-M   'P 1'
#
loop_
_entity.id
_entity.type
_entity.pdbx_description
1 polymer ?
#
loop_
_entity_poly.entity_id
_entity_poly.type
_entity_poly.pdbx_seq_one_letter_code
_entity_poly.pdbx_strand_id
1 'polypeptide(L)'
;MGREGLGIMNENGERLADFCSTNGLVIGGTLFKHKGIHKITWNSPNNRDKNQIDHVIINGKWRRSLLDTRSYRGADVNSDHHLIIAKVRLKLKKAESMKRTCRKIIDTKQLYDAEVKKKFCIELKNRFKALEDLSQMEEIDLENKWENIKQVYQETAEKTIGFRRKNDKQWLTQDTWTIIDERRKFSVLGFPLPVTRGKWIRTTGKSFFSLCHPVVSQFSSSGKPKNS
;
A
#
# COMPACT_ATOMS: atom_id res chain seq x y z
N MET A 1 13.26 14.82 23.79
CA MET A 1 13.22 13.35 23.67
C MET A 1 12.31 12.71 24.70
N GLY A 2 11.96 11.42 24.53
CA GLY A 2 11.22 10.64 25.53
C GLY A 2 12.15 9.86 26.47
N ARG A 3 11.59 9.21 27.51
CA ARG A 3 12.34 8.46 28.55
C ARG A 3 12.08 6.95 28.51
N GLU A 4 11.22 6.51 27.60
CA GLU A 4 10.69 5.14 27.58
C GLU A 4 11.40 4.24 26.57
N GLY A 5 12.58 4.64 26.08
CA GLY A 5 13.42 3.78 25.22
C GLY A 5 13.80 2.47 25.91
N LEU A 6 14.14 1.46 25.12
CA LEU A 6 14.58 0.15 25.60
C LEU A 6 16.09 -0.03 25.41
N GLY A 7 16.77 -0.56 26.42
CA GLY A 7 18.19 -0.90 26.34
C GLY A 7 19.13 0.29 26.49
N ILE A 8 20.41 0.06 26.17
CA ILE A 8 21.44 1.09 26.16
C ILE A 8 21.53 1.67 24.75
N MET A 9 21.45 3.00 24.65
CA MET A 9 21.57 3.70 23.38
C MET A 9 23.00 3.57 22.87
N ASN A 10 23.15 3.09 21.64
CA ASN A 10 24.44 3.01 20.96
C ASN A 10 24.68 4.29 20.15
N GLU A 11 25.86 4.40 19.54
CA GLU A 11 26.26 5.56 18.74
C GLU A 11 25.25 5.89 17.63
N ASN A 12 24.67 4.89 16.96
CA ASN A 12 23.63 5.11 15.95
C ASN A 12 22.35 5.70 16.56
N GLY A 13 21.97 5.25 17.76
CA GLY A 13 20.86 5.79 18.52
C GLY A 13 21.11 7.23 18.96
N GLU A 14 22.34 7.57 19.36
CA GLU A 14 22.74 8.95 19.69
C GLU A 14 22.65 9.85 18.47
N ARG A 15 23.20 9.42 17.32
CA ARG A 15 23.09 10.16 16.05
C ARG A 15 21.63 10.38 15.63
N LEU A 16 20.77 9.37 15.80
CA LEU A 16 19.34 9.51 15.54
C LEU A 16 18.69 10.50 16.50
N ALA A 17 19.10 10.47 17.78
CA ALA A 17 18.57 11.37 18.79
C ALA A 17 18.96 12.82 18.50
N ASP A 18 20.22 13.06 18.13
CA ASP A 18 20.74 14.38 17.75
C ASP A 18 20.03 14.91 16.51
N PHE A 19 19.93 14.09 15.45
CA PHE A 19 19.18 14.44 14.24
C PHE A 19 17.75 14.87 14.56
N CYS A 20 17.06 14.11 15.42
CA CYS A 20 15.69 14.44 15.80
C CYS A 20 15.64 15.73 16.65
N SER A 21 16.60 15.93 17.55
CA SER A 21 16.70 17.13 18.38
C SER A 21 16.88 18.39 17.52
N THR A 22 17.84 18.36 16.59
CA THR A 22 18.14 19.48 15.68
C THR A 22 16.96 19.83 14.77
N ASN A 23 16.18 18.84 14.33
CA ASN A 23 15.06 19.05 13.40
C ASN A 23 13.69 19.21 14.08
N GLY A 24 13.66 19.33 15.41
CA GLY A 24 12.40 19.44 16.16
C GLY A 24 11.47 18.22 15.98
N LEU A 25 12.04 17.03 15.81
CA LEU A 25 11.34 15.76 15.68
C LEU A 25 11.26 15.03 17.02
N VAL A 26 10.36 14.07 17.10
CA VAL A 26 10.11 13.28 18.30
C VAL A 26 10.03 11.80 17.94
N ILE A 27 10.82 10.98 18.65
CA ILE A 27 10.84 9.53 18.52
C ILE A 27 9.69 8.92 19.34
N GLY A 28 8.61 8.53 18.65
CA GLY A 28 7.38 7.98 19.25
C GLY A 28 7.60 6.76 20.14
N GLY A 29 8.52 5.88 19.75
CA GLY A 29 8.87 4.67 20.50
C GLY A 29 9.49 4.92 21.88
N THR A 30 9.86 6.16 22.21
CA THR A 30 10.43 6.56 23.51
C THR A 30 9.45 7.37 24.36
N LEU A 31 8.23 7.64 23.90
CA LEU A 31 7.30 8.56 24.57
C LEU A 31 6.37 7.91 25.58
N PHE A 32 5.93 6.68 25.30
CA PHE A 32 4.85 6.05 26.03
C PHE A 32 5.36 4.92 26.90
N LYS A 33 4.85 4.86 28.13
CA LYS A 33 5.18 3.80 29.07
C LYS A 33 4.51 2.50 28.64
N HIS A 34 5.33 1.50 28.34
CA HIS A 34 4.92 0.18 27.92
C HIS A 34 5.76 -0.90 28.58
N LYS A 35 5.23 -2.12 28.66
CA LYS A 35 6.05 -3.30 29.00
C LYS A 35 7.13 -3.50 27.93
N GLY A 36 8.31 -3.98 28.31
CA GLY A 36 9.43 -4.19 27.37
C GLY A 36 9.05 -5.03 26.14
N ILE A 37 8.16 -6.02 26.32
CA ILE A 37 7.59 -6.82 25.22
C ILE A 37 6.89 -6.01 24.13
N HIS A 38 6.41 -4.80 24.43
CA HIS A 38 5.75 -3.90 23.48
C HIS A 38 6.70 -2.79 22.97
N LYS A 39 7.97 -2.80 23.40
CA LYS A 39 9.01 -1.88 22.95
C LYS A 39 10.03 -2.55 22.02
N ILE A 40 10.20 -3.86 22.14
CA ILE A 40 11.09 -4.65 21.27
C ILE A 40 10.55 -4.67 19.84
N THR A 41 11.39 -4.26 18.89
CA THR A 41 11.04 -4.22 17.47
C THR A 41 11.83 -5.21 16.64
N TRP A 42 12.90 -5.77 17.20
CA TRP A 42 13.70 -6.80 16.55
C TRP A 42 14.16 -7.86 17.54
N ASN A 43 14.14 -9.13 17.14
CA ASN A 43 14.78 -10.24 17.85
C ASN A 43 15.86 -10.85 16.97
N SER A 44 16.99 -11.22 17.55
CA SER A 44 17.98 -12.03 16.86
C SER A 44 17.38 -13.35 16.35
N PRO A 45 17.89 -13.93 15.24
CA PRO A 45 17.41 -15.22 14.73
C PRO A 45 17.53 -16.38 15.74
N ASN A 46 18.46 -16.27 16.68
CA ASN A 46 18.66 -17.24 17.76
C ASN A 46 17.89 -16.87 19.05
N ASN A 47 17.06 -15.82 18.99
CA ASN A 47 16.19 -15.32 20.06
C ASN A 47 16.91 -14.90 21.36
N ARG A 48 18.24 -14.68 21.32
CA ARG A 48 19.04 -14.22 22.47
C ARG A 48 18.93 -12.71 22.67
N ASP A 49 19.16 -11.97 21.59
CA ASP A 49 19.17 -10.51 21.61
C ASP A 49 17.83 -9.93 21.17
N LYS A 50 17.42 -8.83 21.83
CA LYS A 50 16.15 -8.14 21.57
C LYS A 50 16.37 -6.63 21.65
N ASN A 51 16.13 -5.94 20.54
CA ASN A 51 16.49 -4.54 20.39
C ASN A 51 15.28 -3.69 19.96
N GLN A 52 15.37 -2.39 20.24
CA GLN A 52 14.49 -1.38 19.67
C GLN A 52 15.27 -0.62 18.59
N ILE A 53 15.08 -1.01 17.33
CA ILE A 53 15.80 -0.43 16.18
C ILE A 53 14.86 0.26 15.18
N ASP A 54 13.62 -0.20 15.11
CA ASP A 54 12.58 0.47 14.33
C ASP A 54 11.88 1.54 15.18
N HIS A 55 11.62 2.71 14.58
CA HIS A 55 10.99 3.85 15.26
C HIS A 55 9.99 4.57 14.37
N VAL A 56 8.89 5.02 14.99
CA VAL A 56 8.00 6.02 14.38
C VAL A 56 8.45 7.40 14.85
N ILE A 57 8.79 8.28 13.90
CA ILE A 57 9.27 9.63 14.17
C ILE A 57 8.26 10.63 13.60
N ILE A 58 7.90 11.63 14.39
CA ILE A 58 6.96 12.68 13.98
C ILE A 58 7.52 14.06 14.27
N ASN A 59 7.06 15.07 13.53
CA ASN A 59 7.39 16.45 13.84
C ASN A 59 6.82 16.83 15.23
N GLY A 60 7.63 17.51 16.04
CA GLY A 60 7.32 17.89 17.41
C GLY A 60 6.07 18.76 17.54
N LYS A 61 5.71 19.53 16.50
CA LYS A 61 4.42 20.26 16.42
C LYS A 61 3.23 19.33 16.58
N TRP A 62 3.33 18.10 16.08
CA TRP A 62 2.29 17.08 16.13
C TRP A 62 2.47 16.09 17.29
N ARG A 63 3.38 16.34 18.23
CA ARG A 63 3.64 15.44 19.38
C ARG A 63 2.36 15.04 20.12
N ARG A 64 1.45 16.00 20.35
CA ARG A 64 0.17 15.77 21.05
C ARG A 64 -0.86 14.99 20.22
N SER A 65 -0.63 14.86 18.91
CA SER A 65 -1.46 14.04 18.03
C SER A 65 -1.07 12.56 18.09
N LEU A 66 0.17 12.23 18.42
CA LEU A 66 0.56 10.84 18.66
C LEU A 66 0.02 10.41 20.02
N LEU A 67 -0.88 9.43 20.02
CA LEU A 67 -1.55 8.90 21.21
C LEU A 67 -0.87 7.65 21.75
N ASP A 68 -0.25 6.86 20.86
CA ASP A 68 0.46 5.65 21.25
C ASP A 68 1.48 5.24 20.17
N THR A 69 2.53 4.53 20.58
CA THR A 69 3.47 3.84 19.68
C THR A 69 4.00 2.60 20.39
N ARG A 70 3.78 1.43 19.78
CA ARG A 70 4.15 0.13 20.35
C ARG A 70 4.40 -0.92 19.28
N SER A 71 5.21 -1.90 19.62
CA SER A 71 5.39 -3.13 18.86
C SER A 71 4.15 -4.02 18.95
N TYR A 72 3.77 -4.58 17.80
CA TYR A 72 2.63 -5.47 17.60
C TYR A 72 3.11 -6.89 17.28
N ARG A 73 3.28 -7.66 18.35
CA ARG A 73 3.77 -9.04 18.31
C ARG A 73 2.75 -10.08 17.87
N GLY A 74 1.48 -9.70 17.72
CA GLY A 74 0.41 -10.58 17.25
C GLY A 74 0.35 -10.72 15.72
N ALA A 75 1.17 -9.98 14.98
CA ALA A 75 1.24 -10.12 13.54
C ALA A 75 1.96 -11.42 13.17
N ASP A 76 1.29 -12.25 12.38
CA ASP A 76 1.89 -13.44 11.79
C ASP A 76 2.78 -13.01 10.62
N VAL A 77 4.00 -12.58 10.95
CA VAL A 77 5.03 -12.16 10.00
C VAL A 77 6.25 -13.01 10.31
N ASN A 78 6.68 -13.83 9.35
CA ASN A 78 7.91 -14.62 9.47
C ASN A 78 9.13 -13.73 9.27
N SER A 79 9.33 -12.77 10.19
CA SER A 79 10.40 -11.79 10.21
C SER A 79 11.00 -11.75 11.61
N ASP A 80 12.29 -11.44 11.67
CA ASP A 80 13.00 -11.07 12.89
C ASP A 80 12.58 -9.69 13.43
N HIS A 81 11.90 -8.89 12.59
CA HIS A 81 11.26 -7.63 12.98
C HIS A 81 9.78 -7.80 13.37
N HIS A 82 9.37 -7.08 14.42
CA HIS A 82 7.98 -6.89 14.78
C HIS A 82 7.42 -5.61 14.15
N LEU A 83 6.15 -5.66 13.74
CA LEU A 83 5.46 -4.46 13.26
C LEU A 83 5.33 -3.42 14.37
N ILE A 84 5.52 -2.14 14.04
CA ILE A 84 5.21 -1.03 14.95
C ILE A 84 3.87 -0.43 14.56
N ILE A 85 3.02 -0.22 15.55
CA ILE A 85 1.76 0.49 15.40
C ILE A 85 1.85 1.82 16.13
N ALA A 86 1.46 2.88 15.44
CA ALA A 86 1.26 4.21 16.00
C ALA A 86 -0.21 4.60 15.94
N LYS A 87 -0.77 5.05 17.06
CA LYS A 87 -2.12 5.61 17.12
C LYS A 87 -2.01 7.13 17.02
N VAL A 88 -2.56 7.71 15.96
CA VAL A 88 -2.47 9.16 15.70
C VAL A 88 -3.87 9.77 15.64
N ARG A 89 -4.07 10.89 16.34
CA ARG A 89 -5.28 11.70 16.30
C ARG A 89 -5.03 12.97 15.49
N LEU A 90 -5.65 13.04 14.32
CA LEU A 90 -5.57 14.18 13.43
C LEU A 90 -6.88 14.97 13.46
N LYS A 91 -6.76 16.30 13.54
CA LYS A 91 -7.87 17.22 13.26
C LYS A 91 -7.62 17.79 11.88
N LEU A 92 -8.23 17.19 10.86
CA LEU A 92 -8.09 17.64 9.48
C LEU A 92 -9.25 18.56 9.12
N LYS A 93 -8.97 19.65 8.41
CA LYS A 93 -10.03 20.38 7.70
C LYS A 93 -10.62 19.45 6.66
N LYS A 94 -11.94 19.46 6.49
CA LYS A 94 -12.60 18.76 5.38
C LYS A 94 -11.95 19.25 4.09
N ALA A 95 -11.21 18.38 3.42
CA ALA A 95 -10.83 18.64 2.05
C ALA A 95 -12.13 18.72 1.26
N GLU A 96 -12.34 19.81 0.53
CA GLU A 96 -13.39 19.82 -0.46
C GLU A 96 -13.13 18.62 -1.37
N SER A 97 -14.11 17.73 -1.41
CA SER A 97 -14.09 16.65 -2.39
C SER A 97 -14.16 17.34 -3.74
N MET A 98 -13.00 17.60 -4.35
CA MET A 98 -12.94 17.78 -5.78
C MET A 98 -13.59 16.52 -6.32
N LYS A 99 -14.82 16.65 -6.84
CA LYS A 99 -15.55 15.55 -7.44
C LYS A 99 -14.58 14.98 -8.46
N ARG A 100 -13.96 13.85 -8.13
CA ARG A 100 -13.17 13.11 -9.10
C ARG A 100 -14.19 12.70 -10.13
N THR A 101 -14.28 13.45 -11.22
CA THR A 101 -14.97 13.02 -12.41
C THR A 101 -14.24 11.76 -12.83
N CYS A 102 -14.74 10.62 -12.36
CA CYS A 102 -14.29 9.34 -12.87
C CYS A 102 -14.65 9.41 -14.35
N ARG A 103 -13.64 9.54 -15.22
CA ARG A 103 -13.87 9.52 -16.66
C ARG A 103 -14.63 8.23 -16.95
N LYS A 104 -15.88 8.38 -17.39
CA LYS A 104 -16.69 7.25 -17.81
C LYS A 104 -16.15 6.85 -19.20
N ILE A 105 -15.60 5.65 -19.30
CA ILE A 105 -15.03 5.15 -20.54
C ILE A 105 -16.07 4.23 -21.15
N ILE A 106 -16.49 4.49 -22.39
CA ILE A 106 -17.38 3.62 -23.16
C ILE A 106 -16.69 2.26 -23.35
N ASP A 107 -17.42 1.17 -23.11
CA ASP A 107 -16.86 -0.18 -23.26
C ASP A 107 -16.93 -0.68 -24.70
N THR A 108 -16.04 -0.16 -25.56
CA THR A 108 -16.00 -0.50 -26.99
C THR A 108 -15.87 -2.00 -27.27
N LYS A 109 -15.45 -2.82 -26.29
CA LYS A 109 -15.41 -4.28 -26.42
C LYS A 109 -16.79 -4.91 -26.60
N GLN A 110 -17.87 -4.27 -26.13
CA GLN A 110 -19.21 -4.83 -26.36
C GLN A 110 -19.61 -4.78 -27.84
N LEU A 111 -18.95 -3.98 -28.68
CA LEU A 111 -19.20 -3.96 -30.12
C LEU A 111 -18.68 -5.22 -30.86
N TYR A 112 -17.91 -6.08 -30.18
CA TYR A 112 -17.59 -7.41 -30.72
C TYR A 112 -18.81 -8.33 -30.72
N ASP A 113 -19.81 -8.05 -29.88
CA ASP A 113 -21.10 -8.75 -29.93
C ASP A 113 -21.94 -8.22 -31.10
N ALA A 114 -22.34 -9.13 -31.98
CA ALA A 114 -23.12 -8.82 -33.17
C ALA A 114 -24.47 -8.18 -32.84
N GLU A 115 -25.11 -8.57 -31.73
CA GLU A 115 -26.40 -8.00 -31.33
C GLU A 115 -26.27 -6.55 -30.85
N VAL A 116 -25.27 -6.28 -30.00
CA VAL A 116 -24.98 -4.94 -29.49
C VAL A 116 -24.59 -4.02 -30.63
N LYS A 117 -23.75 -4.50 -31.56
CA LYS A 117 -23.38 -3.76 -32.76
C LYS A 117 -24.60 -3.40 -33.61
N LYS A 118 -25.51 -4.36 -33.84
CA LYS A 118 -26.74 -4.11 -34.61
C LYS A 118 -27.64 -3.08 -33.93
N LYS A 119 -27.84 -3.18 -32.61
CA LYS A 119 -28.60 -2.21 -31.82
C LYS A 119 -27.99 -0.81 -31.89
N PHE A 120 -26.66 -0.68 -31.74
CA PHE A 120 -25.94 0.59 -31.88
C PHE A 120 -26.15 1.20 -33.27
N CYS A 121 -25.98 0.42 -34.34
CA CYS A 121 -26.15 0.92 -35.71
C CYS A 121 -27.59 1.40 -35.99
N ILE A 122 -28.62 0.69 -35.49
CA ILE A 122 -30.02 1.09 -35.67
C ILE A 122 -30.30 2.39 -34.92
N GLU A 123 -29.91 2.48 -33.65
CA GLU A 123 -30.13 3.66 -32.83
C GLU A 123 -29.41 4.90 -33.41
N LEU A 124 -28.19 4.71 -33.90
CA LEU A 124 -27.39 5.77 -34.52
C LEU A 124 -28.08 6.30 -35.78
N LYS A 125 -28.56 5.40 -36.65
CA LYS A 125 -29.31 5.79 -37.87
C LYS A 125 -30.59 6.54 -37.53
N ASN A 126 -31.33 6.10 -36.52
CA ASN A 126 -32.57 6.74 -36.10
C ASN A 126 -32.32 8.17 -35.59
N ARG A 127 -31.28 8.37 -34.78
CA ARG A 127 -30.89 9.70 -34.26
C ARG A 127 -30.44 10.65 -35.37
N PHE A 128 -29.60 10.18 -36.29
CA PHE A 128 -29.16 11.04 -37.40
C PHE A 128 -30.29 11.41 -38.35
N LYS A 129 -31.22 10.49 -38.62
CA LYS A 129 -32.40 10.79 -39.43
C LYS A 129 -33.25 11.92 -38.83
N ALA A 130 -33.50 11.87 -37.52
CA ALA A 130 -34.22 12.92 -36.81
C ALA A 130 -33.48 14.28 -36.80
N LEU A 131 -32.14 14.27 -36.86
CA LEU A 131 -31.33 15.50 -36.91
C LEU A 131 -31.22 16.09 -38.31
N GLU A 132 -31.21 15.25 -39.34
CA GLU A 132 -31.21 15.70 -40.74
C GLU A 132 -32.46 16.54 -41.03
N ASP A 133 -33.62 16.07 -40.57
CA ASP A 133 -34.92 16.78 -40.68
C ASP A 133 -34.89 18.17 -40.02
N LEU A 134 -34.13 18.33 -38.92
CA LEU A 134 -33.97 19.61 -38.20
C LEU A 134 -32.91 20.52 -38.85
N SER A 135 -31.84 19.94 -39.38
CA SER A 135 -30.73 20.67 -39.98
C SER A 135 -31.09 21.38 -41.29
N GLN A 136 -32.12 20.92 -41.99
CA GLN A 136 -32.66 21.60 -43.18
C GLN A 136 -33.36 22.93 -42.83
N MET A 137 -33.63 23.20 -41.53
CA MET A 137 -34.29 24.41 -41.06
C MET A 137 -33.33 25.50 -40.52
N GLU A 138 -32.05 25.18 -40.26
CA GLU A 138 -31.09 26.13 -39.66
C GLU A 138 -29.71 26.10 -40.35
N GLU A 139 -29.14 27.26 -40.63
CA GLU A 139 -27.81 27.42 -41.19
C GLU A 139 -26.75 27.30 -40.07
N ILE A 140 -26.39 26.07 -39.72
CA ILE A 140 -25.48 25.79 -38.59
C ILE A 140 -24.00 25.87 -39.02
N ASP A 141 -23.18 26.54 -38.21
CA ASP A 141 -21.72 26.61 -38.31
C ASP A 141 -21.03 25.24 -38.29
N LEU A 142 -19.85 25.11 -38.91
CA LEU A 142 -19.11 23.85 -39.06
C LEU A 142 -18.67 23.25 -37.71
N GLU A 143 -18.24 24.08 -36.77
CA GLU A 143 -17.81 23.61 -35.44
C GLU A 143 -19.01 22.99 -34.68
N ASN A 144 -20.16 23.65 -34.75
CA ASN A 144 -21.40 23.15 -34.16
C ASN A 144 -21.89 21.86 -34.84
N LYS A 145 -21.73 21.73 -36.16
CA LYS A 145 -22.02 20.46 -36.87
C LYS A 145 -21.16 19.32 -36.36
N TRP A 146 -19.87 19.57 -36.14
CA TRP A 146 -18.96 18.55 -35.61
C TRP A 146 -19.30 18.16 -34.16
N GLU A 147 -19.56 19.14 -33.28
CA GLU A 147 -19.95 18.84 -31.90
C GLU A 147 -21.28 18.07 -31.83
N ASN A 148 -22.24 18.38 -32.71
CA ASN A 148 -23.48 17.62 -32.83
C ASN A 148 -23.23 16.15 -33.20
N ILE A 149 -22.39 15.90 -34.22
CA ILE A 149 -22.02 14.53 -34.61
C ILE A 149 -21.40 13.80 -33.40
N LYS A 150 -20.41 14.43 -32.76
CA LYS A 150 -19.70 13.86 -31.62
C LYS A 150 -20.65 13.55 -30.46
N GLN A 151 -21.57 14.45 -30.14
CA GLN A 151 -22.58 14.26 -29.10
C GLN A 151 -23.50 13.08 -29.42
N VAL A 152 -24.00 12.97 -30.65
CA VAL A 152 -24.87 11.87 -31.08
C VAL A 152 -24.19 10.51 -30.94
N TYR A 153 -22.92 10.43 -31.36
CA TYR A 153 -22.12 9.22 -31.19
C TYR A 153 -21.92 8.87 -29.71
N GLN A 154 -21.60 9.86 -28.87
CA GLN A 154 -21.43 9.67 -27.44
C GLN A 154 -22.73 9.18 -26.79
N GLU A 155 -23.84 9.88 -26.98
CA GLU A 155 -25.12 9.50 -26.38
C GLU A 155 -25.64 8.14 -26.87
N THR A 156 -25.36 7.78 -28.12
CA THR A 156 -25.75 6.47 -28.67
C THR A 156 -24.91 5.35 -28.08
N ALA A 157 -23.61 5.60 -27.94
CA ALA A 157 -22.72 4.68 -27.26
C ALA A 157 -23.09 4.52 -25.78
N GLU A 158 -23.41 5.61 -25.08
CA GLU A 158 -23.85 5.56 -23.69
C GLU A 158 -25.14 4.76 -23.51
N LYS A 159 -26.11 4.90 -24.44
CA LYS A 159 -27.40 4.20 -24.39
C LYS A 159 -27.30 2.72 -24.71
N THR A 160 -26.45 2.33 -25.67
CA THR A 160 -26.44 0.95 -26.21
C THR A 160 -25.26 0.10 -25.74
N ILE A 161 -24.07 0.69 -25.58
CA ILE A 161 -22.84 0.02 -25.15
C ILE A 161 -22.68 0.18 -23.63
N GLY A 162 -22.94 1.37 -23.11
CA GLY A 162 -22.70 1.72 -21.72
C GLY A 162 -21.22 1.84 -21.37
N PHE A 163 -20.93 1.88 -20.07
CA PHE A 163 -19.61 2.21 -19.54
C PHE A 163 -18.86 1.00 -19.01
N ARG A 164 -17.54 1.04 -19.18
CA ARG A 164 -16.62 0.06 -18.63
C ARG A 164 -16.69 0.07 -17.11
N ARG A 165 -17.05 -1.07 -16.52
CA ARG A 165 -17.01 -1.27 -15.07
C ARG A 165 -15.56 -1.47 -14.63
N LYS A 166 -15.21 -0.93 -13.46
CA LYS A 166 -13.96 -1.32 -12.80
C LYS A 166 -14.15 -2.72 -12.27
N ASN A 167 -13.30 -3.63 -12.72
CA ASN A 167 -13.17 -4.93 -12.08
C ASN A 167 -12.23 -4.74 -10.90
N ASP A 168 -12.78 -4.73 -9.70
CA ASP A 168 -12.00 -4.80 -8.47
C ASP A 168 -11.47 -6.24 -8.37
N LYS A 169 -10.31 -6.46 -9.01
CA LYS A 169 -9.59 -7.73 -8.84
C LYS A 169 -9.23 -7.86 -7.38
N GLN A 170 -9.67 -8.96 -6.76
CA GLN A 170 -9.18 -9.30 -5.44
C GLN A 170 -7.66 -9.43 -5.50
N TRP A 171 -6.97 -8.70 -4.63
CA TRP A 171 -5.51 -8.63 -4.59
C TRP A 171 -4.87 -9.95 -4.09
N LEU A 172 -5.65 -10.79 -3.40
CA LEU A 172 -5.29 -12.14 -2.98
C LEU A 172 -6.24 -13.15 -3.64
N THR A 173 -5.68 -14.29 -4.03
CA THR A 173 -6.44 -15.44 -4.52
C THR A 173 -6.90 -16.31 -3.36
N GLN A 174 -7.93 -17.14 -3.59
CA GLN A 174 -8.41 -18.11 -2.60
C GLN A 174 -7.30 -19.06 -2.13
N ASP A 175 -6.45 -19.52 -3.06
CA ASP A 175 -5.30 -20.38 -2.73
C ASP A 175 -4.33 -19.70 -1.77
N THR A 176 -4.12 -18.39 -1.92
CA THR A 176 -3.25 -17.63 -1.00
C THR A 176 -3.86 -17.55 0.39
N TRP A 177 -5.18 -17.40 0.51
CA TRP A 177 -5.86 -17.45 1.80
C TRP A 177 -5.73 -18.81 2.49
N THR A 178 -5.87 -19.89 1.73
CA THR A 178 -5.70 -21.26 2.25
C THR A 178 -4.30 -21.46 2.83
N ILE A 179 -3.25 -21.03 2.11
CA ILE A 179 -1.86 -21.11 2.58
C ILE A 179 -1.65 -20.29 3.87
N ILE A 180 -2.26 -19.10 3.96
CA ILE A 180 -2.19 -18.25 5.16
C ILE A 180 -2.84 -18.96 6.35
N ASP A 181 -4.00 -19.59 6.15
CA ASP A 181 -4.72 -20.30 7.21
C ASP A 181 -4.00 -21.57 7.66
N GLU A 182 -3.42 -22.33 6.72
CA GLU A 182 -2.54 -23.46 7.04
C GLU A 182 -1.36 -23.01 7.90
N ARG A 183 -0.68 -21.93 7.50
CA ARG A 183 0.44 -21.38 8.28
C ARG A 183 0.01 -20.99 9.70
N ARG A 184 -1.16 -20.37 9.84
CA ARG A 184 -1.71 -20.00 11.16
C ARG A 184 -1.91 -21.24 12.04
N LYS A 185 -2.40 -22.35 11.48
CA LYS A 185 -2.56 -23.63 12.20
C LYS A 185 -1.22 -24.19 12.66
N PHE A 186 -0.19 -24.20 11.81
CA PHE A 186 1.15 -24.68 12.18
C PHE A 186 1.81 -23.83 13.27
N SER A 187 1.63 -22.50 13.20
CA SER A 187 2.13 -21.55 14.20
C SER A 187 1.52 -21.80 15.59
N VAL A 188 0.21 -22.09 15.66
CA VAL A 188 -0.49 -22.40 16.92
C VAL A 188 -0.02 -23.73 17.54
N LEU A 189 0.34 -24.71 16.70
CA LEU A 189 0.78 -26.04 17.14
C LEU A 189 2.25 -26.10 17.55
N GLY A 190 3.00 -25.00 17.45
CA GLY A 190 4.41 -24.93 17.89
C GLY A 190 5.39 -25.73 17.03
N PHE A 191 4.98 -26.19 15.85
CA PHE A 191 5.88 -26.89 14.93
C PHE A 191 6.80 -25.88 14.23
N PRO A 192 8.12 -26.18 14.11
CA PRO A 192 8.98 -25.40 13.24
C PRO A 192 8.41 -25.43 11.83
N LEU A 193 8.21 -24.24 11.24
CA LEU A 193 7.78 -24.15 9.84
C LEU A 193 8.77 -24.96 9.00
N PRO A 194 8.29 -25.88 8.15
CA PRO A 194 9.19 -26.58 7.25
C PRO A 194 9.87 -25.52 6.39
N VAL A 195 11.20 -25.46 6.46
CA VAL A 195 12.03 -24.61 5.59
C VAL A 195 11.97 -25.22 4.20
N THR A 196 10.81 -25.14 3.55
CA THR A 196 10.69 -25.49 2.15
C THR A 196 11.41 -24.41 1.37
N ARG A 197 12.51 -24.78 0.71
CA ARG A 197 13.14 -23.97 -0.35
C ARG A 197 12.03 -23.39 -1.22
N GLY A 198 12.00 -22.05 -1.30
CA GLY A 198 10.83 -21.28 -1.67
C GLY A 198 10.09 -21.76 -2.92
N LYS A 199 8.79 -22.06 -2.75
CA LYS A 199 7.82 -21.83 -3.81
C LYS A 199 7.41 -20.36 -3.74
N TRP A 200 8.04 -19.56 -4.59
CA TRP A 200 7.73 -18.15 -4.76
C TRP A 200 6.32 -18.00 -5.35
N ILE A 201 5.39 -17.42 -4.60
CA ILE A 201 4.11 -16.98 -5.16
C ILE A 201 4.42 -15.72 -5.98
N ARG A 202 4.47 -15.86 -7.31
CA ARG A 202 4.52 -14.72 -8.23
C ARG A 202 3.20 -13.96 -8.13
N THR A 203 3.14 -12.94 -7.27
CA THR A 203 2.16 -11.88 -7.44
C THR A 203 2.61 -11.05 -8.64
N THR A 204 1.73 -10.93 -9.63
CA THR A 204 2.01 -10.17 -10.85
C THR A 204 2.37 -8.73 -10.50
N GLY A 205 3.63 -8.36 -10.72
CA GLY A 205 4.06 -6.97 -10.91
C GLY A 205 4.40 -6.18 -9.66
N LYS A 206 5.50 -6.55 -8.97
CA LYS A 206 6.56 -5.66 -8.45
C LYS A 206 7.44 -6.47 -7.48
N SER A 207 8.65 -6.79 -7.92
CA SER A 207 9.68 -7.45 -7.11
C SER A 207 10.08 -6.57 -5.93
N PHE A 208 9.78 -7.02 -4.70
CA PHE A 208 10.47 -6.55 -3.51
C PHE A 208 11.72 -7.42 -3.34
N PHE A 209 12.89 -6.85 -3.63
CA PHE A 209 14.18 -7.48 -3.39
C PHE A 209 14.55 -7.26 -1.92
N SER A 210 14.67 -8.34 -1.15
CA SER A 210 15.45 -8.35 0.09
C SER A 210 16.61 -9.32 -0.15
N LEU A 211 17.80 -8.76 -0.41
CA LEU A 211 19.04 -9.51 -0.52
C LEU A 211 19.54 -9.82 0.90
N CYS A 212 19.25 -11.01 1.41
CA CYS A 212 20.03 -11.60 2.49
C CYS A 212 21.27 -12.26 1.89
N HIS A 213 22.43 -11.62 1.97
CA HIS A 213 23.73 -12.30 1.89
C HIS A 213 24.34 -12.34 3.30
N PRO A 214 24.67 -13.51 3.85
CA PRO A 214 25.46 -13.60 5.07
C PRO A 214 26.94 -13.41 4.71
N VAL A 215 27.51 -12.24 5.03
CA VAL A 215 28.97 -12.08 5.10
C VAL A 215 29.40 -12.70 6.42
N VAL A 216 29.87 -13.94 6.36
CA VAL A 216 30.60 -14.58 7.44
C VAL A 216 32.03 -14.01 7.42
N SER A 217 32.31 -13.02 8.27
CA SER A 217 33.70 -12.69 8.62
C SER A 217 34.12 -13.57 9.79
N GLN A 218 34.90 -14.60 9.48
CA GLN A 218 35.76 -15.25 10.46
C GLN A 218 36.83 -14.24 10.89
N PHE A 219 36.91 -13.92 12.18
CA PHE A 219 38.17 -13.48 12.77
C PHE A 219 38.52 -14.44 13.91
N SER A 220 39.49 -15.29 13.59
CA SER A 220 40.25 -16.13 14.50
C SER A 220 40.99 -15.28 15.53
N SER A 221 40.98 -15.76 16.76
CA SER A 221 41.84 -15.30 17.85
C SER A 221 43.31 -15.60 17.55
N SER A 222 44.20 -14.64 17.80
CA SER A 222 45.61 -14.91 18.01
C SER A 222 46.29 -13.75 18.76
N GLY A 223 46.94 -14.07 19.88
CA GLY A 223 48.15 -13.39 20.33
C GLY A 223 48.01 -12.35 21.44
N LYS A 224 48.29 -12.78 22.67
CA LYS A 224 48.90 -11.91 23.70
C LYS A 224 50.23 -11.35 23.17
N PRO A 225 50.73 -10.26 23.77
CA PRO A 225 52.03 -10.40 24.41
C PRO A 225 52.04 -9.85 25.85
N LYS A 226 52.75 -10.59 26.71
CA LYS A 226 53.42 -10.05 27.90
C LYS A 226 54.65 -9.30 27.41
N ASN A 227 54.96 -8.15 28.00
CA ASN A 227 56.18 -7.97 28.82
C ASN A 227 56.37 -6.54 29.30
N SER A 228 56.96 -6.48 30.50
CA SER A 228 57.64 -5.39 31.23
C SER A 228 56.86 -4.11 31.47
#